data_AF-A0A8S7TMB4-F1
#
_entry.id   AF-A0A8S7TMB4-F1
#
_cell.length_a   1.000
_cell.length_b   1.000
_cell.length_c   1.000
_cell.angle_alpha   90.00
_cell.angle_beta   90.00
_cell.angle_gamma   90.00
#
_symmetry.space_group_name_H-M   'P 1'
#
loop_
_entity.id
_entity.type
_entity.pdbx_description
1 polymer ?
#
loop_
_entity_poly.entity_id
_entity_poly.type
_entity_poly.pdbx_seq_one_letter_code
_entity_poly.pdbx_strand_id
1 'polypeptide(L)'
;MKKLILIAIMASGLVACAQSTAPQEDSRLKEAYSACINTAQGSPEKIEACQSVLNVLKKEKQHQQFADQESVRVLDYQQCLRATQTGNDQAVKADCDKLWQEIRSNNK
;
A
#
# COMPACT_ATOMS: atom_id res chain seq x y z
N MET A 1 29.85 58.37 -13.73
CA MET A 1 31.25 57.93 -13.54
C MET A 1 31.38 57.34 -12.13
N LYS A 2 31.39 56.00 -12.04
CA LYS A 2 32.53 55.16 -11.59
C LYS A 2 32.87 55.25 -10.09
N LYS A 3 32.39 54.29 -9.31
CA LYS A 3 33.22 53.49 -8.38
C LYS A 3 32.68 52.04 -8.36
N LEU A 4 33.48 51.14 -8.93
CA LEU A 4 33.38 49.68 -8.80
C LEU A 4 34.24 49.29 -7.59
N ILE A 5 33.77 48.40 -6.69
CA ILE A 5 34.50 47.32 -5.95
C ILE A 5 33.40 46.48 -5.25
N LEU A 6 32.98 45.34 -5.81
CA LEU A 6 33.44 43.94 -5.58
C LEU A 6 32.87 43.25 -4.31
N ILE A 7 31.99 42.27 -4.60
CA ILE A 7 31.88 40.89 -4.05
C ILE A 7 31.58 40.70 -2.55
N ALA A 8 30.42 40.08 -2.30
CA ALA A 8 30.32 38.90 -1.43
C ALA A 8 29.22 37.98 -1.96
N ILE A 9 29.57 37.14 -2.94
CA ILE A 9 28.88 35.86 -3.12
C ILE A 9 29.25 35.04 -1.89
N MET A 10 28.27 34.57 -1.14
CA MET A 10 28.26 33.27 -0.44
C MET A 10 27.08 33.24 0.54
N ALA A 11 25.93 32.86 0.01
CA ALA A 11 25.05 31.91 0.68
C ALA A 11 24.14 31.37 -0.42
N SER A 12 24.71 30.56 -1.31
CA SER A 12 23.94 29.47 -1.88
C SER A 12 23.54 28.62 -0.68
N GLY A 13 22.40 28.96 -0.07
CA GLY A 13 21.74 28.09 0.87
C GLY A 13 21.63 26.76 0.15
N LEU A 14 22.34 25.76 0.65
CA LEU A 14 22.16 24.37 0.26
C LEU A 14 20.71 24.02 0.62
N VAL A 15 19.77 24.38 -0.25
CA VAL A 15 18.45 23.76 -0.32
C VAL A 15 18.68 22.42 -1.01
N ALA A 16 19.48 21.57 -0.38
CA ALA A 16 19.68 20.20 -0.77
C ALA A 16 19.10 19.36 0.36
N CYS A 17 17.96 18.73 0.04
CA CYS A 17 17.33 17.65 0.78
C CYS A 17 16.56 18.02 2.05
N ALA A 18 15.68 19.01 1.98
CA ALA A 18 14.42 18.96 2.72
C ALA A 18 13.27 18.79 1.71
N GLN A 19 13.37 17.79 0.82
CA GLN A 19 12.16 17.29 0.19
C GLN A 19 11.37 16.64 1.32
N SER A 20 10.19 17.17 1.62
CA SER A 20 9.19 16.42 2.38
C SER A 20 8.98 15.10 1.64
N THR A 21 9.68 14.04 2.03
CA THR A 21 9.58 12.72 1.42
C THR A 21 8.27 12.05 1.76
N ALA A 22 7.56 12.54 2.78
CA ALA A 22 6.30 11.99 3.27
C ALA A 22 5.31 11.67 2.13
N PRO A 23 4.87 12.60 1.25
CA PRO A 23 3.89 12.28 0.22
C PRO A 23 4.35 11.21 -0.79
N GLN A 24 5.65 11.11 -1.03
CA GLN A 24 6.21 10.14 -1.97
C GLN A 24 6.39 8.76 -1.34
N GLU A 25 6.84 8.69 -0.09
CA GLU A 25 6.92 7.43 0.68
C GLU A 25 5.53 6.87 0.97
N ASP A 26 4.57 7.75 1.24
CA ASP A 26 3.15 7.46 1.42
C ASP A 26 2.52 6.72 0.22
N SER A 27 2.78 7.21 -0.99
CA SER A 27 2.30 6.57 -2.22
C SER A 27 2.97 5.21 -2.43
N ARG A 28 4.28 5.12 -2.18
CA ARG A 28 5.06 3.89 -2.36
C ARG A 28 4.61 2.75 -1.45
N LEU A 29 4.25 3.02 -0.20
CA LEU A 29 3.80 1.96 0.72
C LEU A 29 2.43 1.40 0.32
N LYS A 30 1.51 2.27 -0.14
CA LYS A 30 0.22 1.82 -0.70
C LYS A 30 0.41 1.05 -1.99
N GLU A 31 1.25 1.53 -2.90
CA GLU A 31 1.61 0.83 -4.14
C GLU A 31 2.24 -0.54 -3.87
N ALA A 32 3.13 -0.64 -2.86
CA ALA A 32 3.72 -1.90 -2.47
C ALA A 32 2.67 -2.90 -1.95
N TYR A 33 1.70 -2.44 -1.17
CA TYR A 33 0.56 -3.26 -0.79
C TYR A 33 -0.27 -3.68 -2.00
N SER A 34 -0.64 -2.74 -2.88
CA SER A 34 -1.44 -3.04 -4.08
C SER A 34 -0.73 -4.02 -5.02
N ALA A 35 0.59 -3.90 -5.20
CA ALA A 35 1.40 -4.84 -5.96
C ALA A 35 1.43 -6.22 -5.30
N CYS A 36 1.61 -6.29 -3.98
CA CYS A 36 1.58 -7.53 -3.23
C CYS A 36 0.23 -8.23 -3.41
N ILE A 37 -0.86 -7.55 -3.06
CA ILE A 37 -2.19 -8.15 -3.02
C ILE A 37 -2.63 -8.57 -4.41
N ASN A 38 -2.31 -7.86 -5.48
CA ASN A 38 -2.70 -8.27 -6.84
C ASN A 38 -2.10 -9.62 -7.30
N THR A 39 -1.06 -10.12 -6.63
CA THR A 39 -0.40 -11.40 -6.97
C THR A 39 -0.74 -12.56 -6.03
N ALA A 40 -1.60 -12.31 -5.04
CA ALA A 40 -1.88 -13.23 -3.93
C ALA A 40 -3.12 -14.12 -4.13
N GLN A 41 -3.72 -14.13 -5.34
CA GLN A 41 -4.99 -14.85 -5.59
C GLN A 41 -4.87 -16.31 -5.19
N GLY A 42 -5.81 -16.78 -4.37
CA GLY A 42 -5.90 -18.19 -3.96
C GLY A 42 -4.76 -18.68 -3.07
N SER A 43 -3.86 -17.81 -2.60
CA SER A 43 -2.70 -18.18 -1.80
C SER A 43 -2.78 -17.58 -0.39
N PRO A 44 -3.22 -18.36 0.62
CA PRO A 44 -3.28 -17.89 2.01
C PRO A 44 -1.95 -17.32 2.51
N GLU A 45 -0.83 -17.96 2.16
CA GLU A 45 0.52 -17.52 2.50
C GLU A 45 0.85 -16.14 1.93
N LYS A 46 0.63 -15.92 0.62
CA LYS A 46 0.89 -14.62 0.01
C LYS A 46 -0.01 -13.52 0.59
N ILE A 47 -1.27 -13.86 0.90
CA ILE A 47 -2.20 -12.92 1.51
C ILE A 47 -1.72 -12.51 2.91
N GLU A 48 -1.26 -13.48 3.71
CA GLU A 48 -0.68 -13.22 5.04
C GLU A 48 0.58 -12.33 4.93
N ALA A 49 1.42 -12.55 3.92
CA ALA A 49 2.55 -11.67 3.65
C ALA A 49 2.10 -10.23 3.34
N CYS A 50 1.06 -10.02 2.52
CA CYS A 50 0.53 -8.68 2.23
C CYS A 50 -0.10 -8.01 3.46
N GLN A 51 -0.65 -8.79 4.41
CA GLN A 51 -1.16 -8.27 5.68
C GLN A 51 -0.06 -7.60 6.51
N SER A 52 1.20 -8.05 6.39
CA SER A 52 2.32 -7.39 7.07
C SER A 52 2.55 -5.96 6.58
N VAL A 53 2.32 -5.68 5.29
CA VAL A 53 2.39 -4.34 4.71
C VAL A 53 1.25 -3.47 5.22
N LEU A 54 0.04 -4.00 5.33
CA LEU A 54 -1.10 -3.31 5.96
C LEU A 54 -0.81 -2.96 7.42
N ASN A 55 -0.15 -3.84 8.16
CA ASN A 55 0.23 -3.59 9.55
C ASN A 55 1.26 -2.45 9.68
N VAL A 56 2.12 -2.25 8.68
CA VAL A 56 3.02 -1.09 8.61
C VAL A 56 2.22 0.17 8.30
N LEU A 57 1.39 0.16 7.25
CA LEU A 57 0.52 1.28 6.88
C LEU A 57 -0.36 1.73 8.05
N LYS A 58 -0.92 0.80 8.81
CA LYS A 58 -1.81 1.09 9.94
C LYS A 58 -1.14 1.89 11.07
N LYS A 59 0.19 1.84 11.20
CA LYS A 59 0.93 2.61 12.22
C LYS A 59 0.91 4.11 11.95
N GLU A 60 0.68 4.51 10.70
CA GLU A 60 0.65 5.90 10.27
C GLU A 60 -0.80 6.36 10.14
N LYS A 61 -1.15 7.42 10.87
CA LYS A 61 -2.53 7.95 10.91
C LYS A 61 -3.07 8.30 9.52
N GLN A 62 -2.19 8.72 8.61
CA GLN A 62 -2.54 9.04 7.22
C GLN A 62 -3.00 7.82 6.40
N HIS A 63 -2.53 6.62 6.74
CA HIS A 63 -2.87 5.38 6.02
C HIS A 63 -3.80 4.47 6.79
N GLN A 64 -4.05 4.77 8.07
CA GLN A 64 -4.88 3.94 8.95
C GLN A 64 -6.24 3.59 8.35
N GLN A 65 -6.97 4.56 7.78
CA GLN A 65 -8.28 4.28 7.18
C GLN A 65 -8.18 3.30 6.00
N PHE A 66 -7.20 3.49 5.11
CA PHE A 66 -6.96 2.57 4.00
C PHE A 66 -6.59 1.18 4.53
N ALA A 67 -5.65 1.12 5.47
CA ALA A 67 -5.16 -0.13 6.03
C ALA A 67 -6.25 -0.91 6.77
N ASP A 68 -7.13 -0.23 7.50
CA ASP A 68 -8.27 -0.85 8.19
C ASP A 68 -9.28 -1.43 7.20
N GLN A 69 -9.63 -0.68 6.16
CA GLN A 69 -10.57 -1.14 5.14
C GLN A 69 -10.03 -2.32 4.32
N GLU A 70 -8.75 -2.28 3.95
CA GLU A 70 -8.11 -3.39 3.21
C GLU A 70 -7.91 -4.62 4.11
N SER A 71 -7.63 -4.43 5.41
CA SER A 71 -7.49 -5.55 6.36
C SER A 71 -8.79 -6.34 6.50
N VAL A 72 -9.94 -5.67 6.51
CA VAL A 72 -11.26 -6.34 6.55
C VAL A 72 -11.48 -7.15 5.27
N ARG A 73 -11.25 -6.55 4.09
CA ARG A 73 -11.42 -7.24 2.80
C ARG A 73 -10.51 -8.45 2.66
N VAL A 74 -9.25 -8.31 3.07
CA VAL A 74 -8.27 -9.41 3.08
C VAL A 74 -8.70 -10.53 4.02
N LEU A 75 -9.17 -10.18 5.23
CA LEU A 75 -9.65 -11.16 6.21
C LEU A 75 -10.86 -11.95 5.68
N ASP A 76 -11.81 -11.28 5.03
CA ASP A 76 -12.97 -11.94 4.41
C ASP A 76 -12.53 -12.93 3.32
N TYR A 77 -11.57 -12.53 2.48
CA TYR A 77 -11.03 -13.41 1.45
C TYR A 77 -10.28 -14.63 2.04
N GLN A 78 -9.47 -14.44 3.10
CA GLN A 78 -8.82 -15.55 3.80
C GLN A 78 -9.83 -16.55 4.39
N GLN A 79 -10.90 -16.05 5.01
CA GLN A 79 -11.98 -16.90 5.51
C GLN A 79 -12.65 -17.68 4.39
N CYS A 80 -12.90 -17.02 3.26
CA CYS A 80 -13.46 -17.66 2.08
C CYS A 80 -12.56 -18.79 1.55
N LEU A 81 -11.26 -18.52 1.40
CA LEU A 81 -10.30 -19.55 0.99
C LEU A 81 -10.27 -20.74 1.95
N ARG A 82 -10.36 -20.50 3.26
CA ARG A 82 -10.45 -21.59 4.25
C ARG A 82 -11.74 -22.41 4.07
N ALA A 83 -12.87 -21.76 3.80
CA ALA A 83 -14.13 -22.45 3.54
C ALA A 83 -14.03 -23.38 2.31
N THR A 84 -13.33 -22.96 1.25
CA THR A 84 -13.07 -23.83 0.07
C THR A 84 -12.21 -25.06 0.39
N GLN A 85 -11.41 -25.03 1.45
CA GLN A 85 -10.60 -26.18 1.87
C GLN A 85 -11.43 -27.20 2.65
N THR A 86 -12.55 -26.78 3.25
CA THR A 86 -13.43 -27.64 4.06
C THR A 86 -14.52 -28.36 3.27
N GLY A 87 -14.66 -28.09 1.97
CA GLY A 87 -15.63 -28.75 1.10
C GLY A 87 -15.51 -28.37 -0.37
N ASN A 88 -15.90 -29.28 -1.27
CA ASN A 88 -15.81 -29.13 -2.72
C ASN A 88 -17.01 -28.35 -3.30
N ASP A 89 -17.21 -27.10 -2.85
CA ASP A 89 -18.33 -26.26 -3.29
C ASP A 89 -17.86 -25.20 -4.30
N GLN A 90 -18.21 -25.44 -5.57
CA GLN A 90 -17.94 -24.51 -6.67
C GLN A 90 -18.63 -23.15 -6.47
N ALA A 91 -19.75 -23.09 -5.74
CA ALA A 91 -20.41 -21.84 -5.38
C ALA A 91 -19.56 -21.01 -4.40
N VAL A 92 -19.01 -21.64 -3.36
CA VAL A 92 -18.09 -20.98 -2.42
C VAL A 92 -16.86 -20.45 -3.17
N LYS A 93 -16.30 -21.22 -4.10
CA LYS A 93 -15.20 -20.72 -4.94
C LYS A 93 -15.59 -19.49 -5.75
N ALA A 94 -16.77 -19.50 -6.38
CA ALA A 94 -17.25 -18.36 -7.16
C ALA A 94 -17.44 -17.10 -6.29
N ASP A 95 -17.88 -17.27 -5.04
CA ASP A 95 -18.00 -16.16 -4.10
C ASP A 95 -16.63 -15.64 -3.65
N CYS A 96 -15.64 -16.51 -3.42
CA CYS A 96 -14.27 -16.08 -3.16
C CYS A 96 -13.69 -15.31 -4.35
N ASP A 97 -13.98 -15.74 -5.58
CA ASP A 97 -13.52 -15.04 -6.78
C ASP A 97 -14.16 -13.65 -6.91
N LYS A 98 -15.41 -13.43 -6.44
CA LYS A 98 -16.02 -12.09 -6.36
C LYS A 98 -15.32 -11.20 -5.34
N LEU A 99 -15.11 -11.69 -4.11
CA LEU A 99 -14.35 -10.97 -3.07
C LEU A 99 -12.96 -10.56 -3.57
N TRP A 100 -12.31 -11.46 -4.32
CA TRP A 100 -11.04 -11.17 -4.96
C TRP A 100 -11.13 -10.02 -5.97
N GLN A 101 -12.13 -10.01 -6.85
CA GLN A 101 -12.32 -8.91 -7.80
C GLN A 101 -12.56 -7.58 -7.10
N GLU A 102 -13.28 -7.57 -5.98
CA GLU A 102 -13.49 -6.36 -5.17
C GLU A 102 -12.17 -5.84 -4.60
N ILE A 103 -11.34 -6.72 -4.01
CA ILE A 103 -10.00 -6.35 -3.53
C ILE A 103 -9.17 -5.76 -4.67
N ARG A 104 -9.09 -6.44 -5.82
CA ARG A 104 -8.31 -5.97 -6.97
C ARG A 104 -8.83 -4.65 -7.53
N SER A 105 -10.14 -4.46 -7.57
CA SER A 105 -10.74 -3.24 -8.12
C SER A 105 -10.36 -1.99 -7.33
N ASN A 106 -10.11 -2.15 -6.03
CA ASN A 106 -9.69 -1.09 -5.12
C ASN A 106 -8.17 -0.90 -5.04
N ASN A 107 -7.40 -1.83 -5.61
CA ASN A 107 -5.95 -1.84 -5.61
C ASN A 107 -5.40 -1.81 -7.04
N LYS A 108 -5.84 -0.83 -7.84
CA LYS A 108 -5.39 -0.65 -9.23
C LYS A 108 -4.16 0.24 -9.32
#